data_AF-Q13E47-F1
#
_entry.id   AF-Q13E47-F1
#
_cell.length_a   1.000
_cell.length_b   1.000
_cell.length_c   1.000
_cell.angle_alpha   90.00
_cell.angle_beta   90.00
_cell.angle_gamma   90.00
#
_symmetry.space_group_name_H-M   'P 1'
#
loop_
_entity.id
_entity.type
_entity.pdbx_description
1 polymer ?
#
loop_
_entity_poly.entity_id
_entity_poly.type
_entity_poly.pdbx_seq_one_letter_code
_entity_poly.pdbx_strand_id
1 'polypeptide(L)' 'MTTQENTSLGQTVPPGTSGRAKSVSIETLATTINRAIEQAEELGIPSAAQLLMMARLEVDLTEIALETKLKKSA' A
#
# COMPACT_ATOMS: atom_id res chain seq x y z
N MET A 1 6.25 -32.42 40.62
CA MET A 1 5.06 -32.63 39.78
C MET A 1 5.06 -31.54 38.72
N THR A 2 5.32 -31.95 37.49
CA THR A 2 5.48 -31.15 36.27
C THR A 2 4.14 -30.93 35.61
N THR A 3 3.82 -29.68 35.24
CA THR A 3 3.20 -29.36 33.93
C THR A 3 3.56 -27.93 33.56
N GLN A 4 4.44 -27.76 32.57
CA GLN A 4 4.60 -26.52 31.82
C GLN A 4 3.60 -26.58 30.66
N GLU A 5 2.63 -25.66 30.62
CA GLU A 5 1.75 -25.48 29.46
C GLU A 5 2.49 -24.61 28.44
N ASN A 6 3.29 -25.25 27.60
CA ASN A 6 3.87 -24.63 26.42
C ASN A 6 2.89 -24.76 25.25
N THR A 7 1.93 -23.85 25.17
CA THR A 7 1.01 -23.76 24.02
C THR A 7 1.75 -23.12 22.85
N SER A 8 2.48 -23.95 22.10
CA SER A 8 2.98 -23.62 20.77
C SER A 8 1.78 -23.51 19.82
N LEU A 9 1.26 -22.29 19.63
CA LEU A 9 0.38 -21.99 18.50
C LEU A 9 1.24 -21.98 17.23
N GLY A 10 1.54 -23.18 16.75
CA GLY A 10 1.92 -23.41 15.37
C GLY A 10 0.75 -23.02 14.48
N GLN A 11 0.64 -21.73 14.16
CA GLN A 11 -0.21 -21.27 13.09
C GLN A 11 0.46 -21.71 11.79
N THR A 12 0.13 -22.92 11.36
CA THR A 12 0.47 -23.43 10.04
C THR A 12 -0.21 -22.53 9.02
N VAL A 13 0.52 -21.56 8.49
CA VAL A 13 0.09 -20.80 7.33
C VAL A 13 -0.09 -21.82 6.20
N PRO A 14 -1.30 -21.99 5.63
CA PRO A 14 -1.52 -22.98 4.59
C PRO A 14 -0.61 -22.67 3.39
N PRO A 15 0.16 -23.66 2.88
CA PRO A 15 0.99 -23.47 1.71
C PRO A 15 0.06 -23.48 0.48
N GLY A 16 -0.44 -22.31 0.07
CA GLY A 16 -1.41 -22.30 -1.02
C GLY A 16 -1.89 -20.95 -1.53
N THR A 17 -1.74 -19.86 -0.78
CA THR A 17 -2.05 -18.52 -1.32
C THR A 17 -0.77 -17.78 -1.64
N SER A 18 -0.04 -18.26 -2.66
CA SER A 18 0.63 -17.33 -3.57
C SER A 18 -0.48 -16.60 -4.32
N GLY A 19 -1.22 -15.75 -3.60
CA GLY A 19 -2.16 -14.81 -4.18
C GLY A 19 -1.31 -13.94 -5.07
N ARG A 20 -1.35 -14.23 -6.38
CA ARG A 20 -0.82 -13.39 -7.44
C ARG A 20 -1.35 -12.00 -7.13
N ALA A 21 -0.53 -11.14 -6.53
CA ALA A 21 -0.94 -9.81 -6.14
C ALA A 21 -1.45 -9.18 -7.43
N LYS A 22 -2.76 -8.97 -7.53
CA LYS A 22 -3.34 -8.27 -8.69
C LYS A 22 -2.62 -6.94 -8.72
N SER A 23 -1.85 -6.71 -9.78
CA SER A 23 -1.17 -5.44 -9.99
C SER A 23 -2.24 -4.36 -10.02
N VAL A 24 -2.27 -3.51 -8.99
CA VAL A 24 -3.14 -2.35 -8.94
C VAL A 24 -2.54 -1.32 -9.90
N SER A 25 -3.37 -0.70 -10.75
CA SER A 25 -2.88 0.36 -11.63
C SER A 25 -2.45 1.58 -10.82
N ILE A 26 -1.47 2.32 -11.33
CA ILE A 26 -1.03 3.59 -10.74
C ILE A 26 -2.22 4.54 -10.57
N GLU A 27 -3.09 4.62 -11.58
CA GLU A 27 -4.33 5.39 -11.54
C GLU A 27 -5.26 4.99 -10.38
N THR A 28 -5.48 3.68 -10.16
CA THR A 28 -6.33 3.20 -9.05
C THR A 28 -5.75 3.58 -7.69
N LEU A 29 -4.42 3.46 -7.55
CA LEU A 29 -3.71 3.84 -6.33
C LEU A 29 -3.82 5.35 -6.08
N ALA A 30 -3.59 6.15 -7.11
CA ALA A 30 -3.75 7.59 -7.14
C ALA A 30 -5.15 8.02 -6.65
N THR A 31 -6.22 7.46 -7.22
CA THR A 31 -7.60 7.75 -6.79
C THR A 31 -7.84 7.35 -5.33
N THR A 32 -7.27 6.23 -4.90
CA THR A 32 -7.41 5.75 -3.52
C THR A 32 -6.75 6.70 -2.53
N ILE A 33 -5.55 7.21 -2.84
CA ILE A 33 -4.85 8.19 -2.00
C ILE A 33 -5.64 9.50 -1.92
N ASN A 34 -6.19 9.99 -3.03
CA ASN A 34 -7.01 11.22 -3.04
C ASN A 34 -8.21 11.09 -2.09
N ARG A 35 -8.93 9.97 -2.16
CA ARG A 35 -10.04 9.70 -1.24
C ARG A 35 -9.60 9.64 0.21
N ALA A 36 -8.43 9.06 0.49
CA ALA A 36 -7.88 9.00 1.84
C ALA A 36 -7.49 10.40 2.37
N ILE A 37 -7.01 11.30 1.50
CA ILE A 37 -6.74 12.70 1.87
C ILE A 37 -8.04 13.39 2.28
N GLU A 38 -9.08 13.32 1.45
CA GLU A 38 -10.41 13.89 1.74
C GLU A 38 -10.93 13.37 3.09
N GLN A 39 -10.84 12.06 3.32
CA GLN A 39 -11.25 11.46 4.59
C GLN A 39 -10.41 11.95 5.78
N ALA A 40 -9.10 12.10 5.62
CA ALA A 40 -8.23 12.60 6.69
C ALA A 40 -8.53 14.08 7.02
N GLU A 41 -8.87 14.89 6.02
CA GLU A 41 -9.30 16.28 6.18
C GLU A 41 -10.67 16.36 6.87
N GLU A 42 -11.65 15.55 6.45
CA GLU A 42 -12.97 15.46 7.08
C GLU A 42 -12.89 15.03 8.55
N LEU A 43 -11.98 14.12 8.88
CA LEU A 43 -11.73 13.68 10.25
C LEU A 43 -10.91 14.67 11.08
N GLY A 44 -10.41 15.76 10.48
CA GLY A 44 -9.60 16.77 11.16
C GLY A 44 -8.22 16.26 11.60
N ILE A 45 -7.62 15.34 10.83
CA ILE A 45 -6.30 14.74 11.11
C ILE A 45 -5.27 15.30 10.11
N PRO A 46 -4.75 16.53 10.32
CA PRO A 46 -3.92 17.22 9.33
C PRO A 46 -2.60 16.50 9.03
N SER A 47 -2.01 15.82 10.02
CA SER A 47 -0.78 15.04 9.82
C SER A 47 -0.98 13.85 8.89
N ALA A 48 -2.14 13.20 8.93
CA ALA A 48 -2.47 12.10 8.03
C ALA A 48 -2.69 12.61 6.61
N ALA A 49 -3.43 13.71 6.43
CA ALA A 49 -3.59 14.35 5.12
C ALA A 49 -2.23 14.74 4.52
N GLN A 50 -1.33 15.33 5.30
CA GLN A 50 0.00 15.72 4.83
C GLN A 50 0.86 14.51 4.41
N LEU A 51 0.84 13.41 5.19
CA LEU A 51 1.54 12.17 4.83
C LEU A 51 0.98 11.56 3.53
N LEU A 52 -0.34 11.58 3.36
CA LEU A 52 -0.98 11.07 2.15
C LEU A 52 -0.69 11.95 0.92
N MET A 53 -0.61 13.26 1.07
CA MET A 53 -0.15 14.17 0.01
C MET A 53 1.29 13.87 -0.42
N MET A 54 2.18 13.54 0.52
CA MET A 54 3.54 13.12 0.18
C MET A 54 3.55 11.78 -0.57
N ALA A 55 2.77 10.80 -0.12
CA ALA A 55 2.62 9.53 -0.83
C ALA A 55 2.08 9.74 -2.25
N ARG A 56 1.16 10.69 -2.44
CA ARG A 56 0.64 11.05 -3.75
C ARG A 56 1.72 11.57 -4.69
N LEU A 57 2.56 12.49 -4.21
CA LEU A 57 3.69 13.02 -4.98
C LEU A 57 4.65 11.91 -5.42
N GLU A 58 4.92 10.94 -4.55
CA GLU A 58 5.78 9.80 -4.90
C GLU A 58 5.18 8.91 -6.00
N VAL A 59 3.87 8.69 -5.98
CA VAL A 59 3.14 7.96 -7.03
C VAL A 59 3.21 8.70 -8.37
N ASP A 60 2.95 10.01 -8.37
CA ASP A 60 2.97 10.82 -9.59
C ASP A 60 4.40 10.89 -10.20
N LEU A 61 5.43 11.05 -9.36
CA LEU A 61 6.83 11.02 -9.82
C LEU A 61 7.23 9.66 -10.41
N THR A 62 6.70 8.57 -9.85
CA THR A 62 6.93 7.22 -10.37
C THR A 62 6.28 7.04 -11.75
N GLU A 63 5.06 7.55 -11.93
CA GLU A 63 4.36 7.55 -13.23
C GLU A 63 5.18 8.29 -14.29
N ILE A 64 5.64 9.51 -13.99
CA ILE A 64 6.49 10.30 -14.88
C ILE A 64 7.77 9.55 -15.25
N ALA A 65 8.41 8.89 -14.28
CA ALA A 65 9.64 8.13 -14.53
C ALA A 65 9.41 6.93 -15.47
N LEU A 66 8.27 6.26 -15.34
CA LEU A 66 7.87 5.16 -16.21
C LEU A 66 7.58 5.64 -17.63
N GLU A 67 6.81 6.72 -17.79
CA GLU A 67 6.53 7.32 -19.10
C GLU A 67 7.79 7.78 -19.82
N THR A 68 8.74 8.34 -19.07
CA THR A 68 10.02 8.81 -19.64
C THR A 68 10.86 7.65 -20.17
N LYS A 69 10.88 6.51 -19.47
CA LYS A 69 11.58 5.30 -19.93
C LYS A 69 10.95 4.70 -21.19
N LEU A 70 9.62 4.73 -21.29
CA LEU A 70 8.89 4.30 -22.49
C LEU A 70 9.24 5.18 -23.70
N LYS A 71 9.26 6.51 -23.54
CA LYS A 71 9.60 7.46 -24.62
C LYS A 71 11.05 7.36 -25.11
N LYS A 72 11.98 6.90 -24.27
CA LYS A 72 13.40 6.71 -24.66
C LYS A 72 13.66 5.41 -25.43
N SER A 73 12.72 4.46 -25.40
CA SER A 73 12.87 3.12 -25.98
C SER A 73 12.08 2.91 -27.28
N ALA A 74 11.44 3.96 -27.79
CA ALA A 74 10.68 4.01 -29.05
C ALA A 74 11.45 4.81 -30.11
#